data_AF-A0A8T6RDR2-F1
#
_entry.id   AF-A0A8T6RDR2-F1
#
_cell.length_a   1.000
_cell.length_b   1.000
_cell.length_c   1.000
_cell.angle_alpha   90.00
_cell.angle_beta   90.00
_cell.angle_gamma   90.00
#
_symmetry.space_group_name_H-M   'P 1'
#
loop_
_entity.id
_entity.type
_entity.pdbx_description
1 polymer ?
#
loop_
_entity_poly.entity_id
_entity_poly.type
_entity_poly.pdbx_seq_one_letter_code
_entity_poly.pdbx_strand_id
1 'polypeptide(L)'
;MAQLKLSNVPKTKGLSYDERVCSKCMGHRHLCGIKPCPILMRAKALTNIEKAASGLNLAGSSPPSVFVGEHGYPKVLAGPLIPPIFGADAEIMERPDLWLTKNMDEILSFRFNLVRTKKPVPVDAAVDPPRLLQETQTLALSDSATDSEATLLKRPQFSCVLSDTTLPVGPSAPLELFVLDDNPRVPRIVDRITSDT
;
A
#
# COMPACT_ATOMS: atom_id res chain seq x y z
N MET A 1 -47.41 -26.39 -26.86
CA MET A 1 -46.38 -25.59 -26.17
C MET A 1 -45.27 -25.28 -27.16
N ALA A 2 -45.21 -24.04 -27.65
CA ALA A 2 -44.27 -23.62 -28.68
C ALA A 2 -42.90 -23.32 -28.03
N GLN A 3 -41.85 -24.00 -28.50
CA GLN A 3 -40.47 -23.75 -28.11
C GLN A 3 -40.06 -22.37 -28.66
N LEU A 4 -39.82 -21.42 -27.76
CA LEU A 4 -39.19 -20.14 -28.09
C LEU A 4 -37.78 -20.41 -28.62
N LYS A 5 -37.60 -20.19 -29.93
CA LYS A 5 -36.28 -20.06 -30.54
C LYS A 5 -35.59 -18.85 -29.93
N LEU A 6 -34.49 -19.07 -29.23
CA LEU A 6 -33.58 -18.02 -28.77
C LEU A 6 -33.17 -17.21 -30.01
N SER A 7 -33.62 -15.96 -30.04
CA SER A 7 -33.28 -15.00 -31.09
C SER A 7 -31.78 -14.74 -31.09
N ASN A 8 -31.24 -14.64 -32.30
CA ASN A 8 -29.84 -14.33 -32.58
C ASN A 8 -29.45 -13.04 -31.86
N VAL A 9 -28.70 -13.16 -30.75
CA VAL A 9 -28.10 -12.01 -30.09
C VAL A 9 -27.09 -11.40 -31.06
N PRO A 10 -27.20 -10.11 -31.42
CA PRO A 10 -26.24 -9.47 -32.30
C PRO A 10 -24.85 -9.53 -31.65
N LYS A 11 -23.85 -10.03 -32.38
CA LYS A 11 -22.45 -9.99 -31.97
C LYS A 11 -22.05 -8.52 -31.77
N THR A 12 -22.05 -8.07 -30.53
CA THR A 12 -21.45 -6.80 -30.13
C THR A 12 -19.98 -6.84 -30.51
N LYS A 13 -19.50 -5.81 -31.22
CA LYS A 13 -18.09 -5.68 -31.62
C LYS A 13 -17.21 -5.96 -30.40
N GLY A 14 -16.38 -7.00 -30.52
CA GLY A 14 -15.67 -7.61 -29.41
C GLY A 14 -14.74 -6.65 -28.67
N LEU A 15 -14.85 -6.71 -27.34
CA LEU A 15 -13.87 -6.42 -26.29
C LEU A 15 -12.96 -5.20 -26.51
N SER A 16 -13.26 -4.11 -25.79
CA SER A 16 -12.42 -2.89 -25.78
C SER A 16 -11.04 -3.08 -25.13
N TYR A 17 -10.74 -4.25 -24.56
CA TYR A 17 -9.46 -4.54 -23.93
C TYR A 17 -8.83 -5.82 -24.49
N ASP A 18 -7.55 -5.73 -24.86
CA ASP A 18 -6.70 -6.89 -25.14
C ASP A 18 -5.89 -7.19 -23.89
N GLU A 19 -6.15 -8.34 -23.27
CA GLU A 19 -5.51 -8.79 -22.03
C GLU A 19 -3.98 -8.90 -22.14
N ARG A 20 -3.47 -9.31 -23.31
CA ARG A 20 -2.02 -9.40 -23.58
C ARG A 20 -1.37 -8.02 -23.64
N VAL A 21 -2.14 -7.02 -24.07
CA VAL A 21 -1.68 -5.63 -24.11
C VAL A 21 -1.75 -5.02 -22.72
N CYS A 22 -2.83 -5.27 -21.96
CA CYS A 22 -3.01 -4.75 -20.60
C CYS A 22 -1.94 -5.26 -19.63
N SER A 23 -1.59 -6.55 -19.68
CA SER A 23 -0.53 -7.15 -18.86
C SER A 23 0.87 -6.57 -19.14
N LYS A 24 1.17 -6.15 -20.38
CA LYS A 24 2.42 -5.44 -20.71
C LYS A 24 2.36 -3.95 -20.37
N CYS A 25 1.18 -3.36 -20.55
CA CYS A 25 0.95 -1.93 -20.35
C CYS A 25 0.88 -1.57 -18.87
N MET A 26 0.37 -2.46 -18.01
CA MET A 26 0.14 -2.28 -16.58
C MET A 26 -0.44 -0.90 -16.22
N GLY A 27 -1.33 -0.40 -17.09
CA GLY A 27 -1.97 0.91 -16.99
C GLY A 27 -1.09 2.13 -17.30
N HIS A 28 0.24 2.04 -17.32
CA HIS A 28 1.13 3.21 -17.38
C HIS A 28 1.45 3.70 -18.81
N ARG A 29 1.30 2.86 -19.84
CA ARG A 29 1.68 3.20 -21.23
C ARG A 29 0.52 3.50 -22.18
N HIS A 30 -0.73 3.26 -21.77
CA HIS A 30 -1.93 3.37 -22.61
C HIS A 30 -1.83 2.64 -23.97
N LEU A 31 -1.17 1.46 -24.04
CA LEU A 31 -0.96 0.71 -25.29
C LEU A 31 -2.27 0.28 -25.97
N CYS A 32 -3.36 0.13 -25.21
CA CYS A 32 -4.69 -0.20 -25.74
C CYS A 32 -5.46 1.01 -26.31
N GLY A 33 -4.91 2.23 -26.22
CA GLY A 33 -5.53 3.46 -26.73
C GLY A 33 -6.66 4.04 -25.87
N ILE A 34 -7.11 3.36 -24.80
CA ILE A 34 -8.15 3.87 -23.90
C ILE A 34 -7.57 4.87 -22.90
N LYS A 35 -8.19 6.05 -22.78
CA LYS A 35 -7.81 7.10 -21.82
C LYS A 35 -9.04 7.69 -21.10
N PRO A 36 -9.02 7.82 -19.76
CA PRO A 36 -8.02 7.26 -18.84
C PRO A 36 -8.09 5.72 -18.78
N CYS A 37 -6.99 5.05 -18.38
CA CYS A 37 -6.95 3.59 -18.29
C CYS A 37 -7.99 3.05 -17.28
N PRO A 38 -8.87 2.10 -17.65
CA PRO A 38 -9.90 1.56 -16.74
C PRO A 38 -9.33 0.87 -15.49
N ILE A 39 -8.17 0.22 -15.59
CA ILE A 39 -7.49 -0.42 -14.45
C ILE A 39 -7.05 0.65 -13.43
N LEU A 40 -6.47 1.74 -13.91
CA LEU A 40 -6.08 2.86 -13.05
C LEU A 40 -7.30 3.59 -12.47
N MET A 41 -8.40 3.71 -13.23
CA MET A 41 -9.65 4.26 -12.72
C MET A 41 -10.21 3.41 -11.57
N ARG A 42 -10.21 2.07 -11.70
CA ARG A 42 -10.63 1.16 -10.63
C ARG A 42 -9.75 1.30 -9.40
N ALA A 43 -8.42 1.30 -9.58
CA ALA A 43 -7.48 1.51 -8.47
C ALA A 43 -7.75 2.86 -7.76
N LYS A 44 -7.99 3.93 -8.53
CA LYS A 44 -8.32 5.25 -7.98
C LYS A 44 -9.66 5.26 -7.23
N ALA A 45 -10.65 4.50 -7.69
CA ALA A 45 -11.94 4.38 -7.02
C ALA A 45 -11.83 3.61 -5.68
N LEU A 46 -10.85 2.71 -5.55
CA LEU A 46 -10.58 1.97 -4.31
C LEU A 46 -9.75 2.77 -3.29
N THR A 47 -8.96 3.75 -3.75
CA THR A 47 -8.18 4.62 -2.87
C THR A 47 -9.02 5.70 -2.21
N ASN A 48 -8.95 5.81 -0.88
CA ASN A 48 -9.63 6.87 -0.13
C ASN A 48 -8.68 8.02 0.28
N ILE A 49 -8.09 8.70 -0.70
CA ILE A 49 -7.04 9.71 -0.47
C ILE A 49 -7.54 10.92 0.32
N GLU A 50 -8.79 11.33 0.10
CA GLU A 50 -9.35 12.50 0.78
C GLU A 50 -9.45 12.29 2.30
N LYS A 51 -9.72 11.06 2.72
CA LYS A 51 -9.73 10.67 4.13
C LYS A 51 -8.36 10.22 4.64
N ALA A 52 -7.35 10.14 3.77
CA ALA A 52 -6.03 9.64 4.14
C ALA A 52 -5.30 10.57 5.13
N ALA A 53 -5.50 11.89 5.05
CA ALA A 53 -4.84 12.81 5.96
C ALA A 53 -5.71 14.04 6.25
N SER A 54 -5.68 14.51 7.50
CA SER A 54 -6.26 15.79 7.89
C SER A 54 -5.19 16.88 7.74
N GLY A 55 -5.24 17.61 6.62
CA GLY A 55 -4.21 18.59 6.29
C GLY A 55 -2.90 17.90 5.90
N LEU A 56 -1.92 17.91 6.81
CA LEU A 56 -0.63 17.23 6.69
C LEU A 56 -0.44 16.14 7.76
N ASN A 57 -1.43 15.96 8.65
CA ASN A 57 -1.40 14.96 9.70
C ASN A 57 -2.08 13.69 9.21
N LEU A 58 -1.37 12.58 9.34
CA LEU A 58 -1.83 11.23 9.04
C LEU A 58 -1.79 10.43 10.34
N ALA A 59 -2.88 9.78 10.68
CA ALA A 59 -2.97 8.97 11.89
C ALA A 59 -3.77 7.70 11.60
N GLY A 60 -3.35 6.62 12.25
CA GLY A 60 -4.00 5.32 12.15
C GLY A 60 -3.13 4.20 12.73
N SER A 61 -3.71 3.01 12.83
CA SER A 61 -2.97 1.81 13.22
C SER A 61 -2.14 1.34 12.04
N SER A 62 -0.84 1.56 12.10
CA SER A 62 0.06 0.99 11.11
C SER A 62 0.16 -0.51 11.37
N PRO A 63 -0.17 -1.39 10.41
CA PRO A 63 0.26 -2.78 10.48
C PRO A 63 1.79 -2.85 10.47
N PRO A 64 2.40 -3.99 10.82
CA PRO A 64 3.85 -4.18 10.76
C PRO A 64 4.34 -4.22 9.30
N SER A 65 4.32 -3.06 8.64
CA SER A 65 4.63 -2.91 7.23
C SER A 65 5.38 -1.61 6.96
N VAL A 66 6.50 -1.78 6.26
CA VAL A 66 7.48 -0.74 5.99
C VAL A 66 7.79 -0.77 4.50
N PHE A 67 7.90 0.41 3.91
CA PHE A 67 8.39 0.57 2.56
C PHE A 67 9.89 0.84 2.57
N VAL A 68 10.61 0.15 1.69
CA VAL A 68 12.00 0.43 1.33
C VAL A 68 12.11 0.48 -0.19
N GLY A 69 12.61 1.58 -0.73
CA GLY A 69 12.78 1.79 -2.16
C GLY A 69 14.12 1.28 -2.68
N GLU A 70 14.14 0.87 -3.95
CA GLU A 70 15.35 0.39 -4.64
C GLU A 70 16.20 1.51 -5.26
N HIS A 71 15.60 2.68 -5.51
CA HIS A 71 16.27 3.78 -6.21
C HIS A 71 17.02 4.72 -5.26
N GLY A 72 18.18 5.21 -5.70
CA GLY A 72 18.95 6.23 -5.00
C GLY A 72 20.09 5.70 -4.12
N TYR A 73 20.41 4.41 -4.17
CA TYR A 73 21.50 3.79 -3.39
C TYR A 73 22.81 4.63 -3.47
N PRO A 74 23.50 4.88 -2.33
CA PRO A 74 23.25 4.35 -0.99
C PRO A 74 22.19 5.11 -0.15
N LYS A 75 21.47 6.09 -0.72
CA LYS A 75 20.40 6.85 -0.05
C LYS A 75 19.03 6.46 -0.59
N VAL A 76 18.39 5.52 0.09
CA VAL A 76 17.11 4.96 -0.33
C VAL A 76 15.93 5.66 0.34
N LEU A 77 14.75 5.57 -0.27
CA LEU A 77 13.52 6.05 0.34
C LEU A 77 12.97 4.98 1.28
N ALA A 78 12.75 5.30 2.55
CA ALA A 78 12.17 4.38 3.52
C ALA A 78 11.13 5.05 4.42
N GLY A 79 10.17 4.27 4.92
CA GLY A 79 9.18 4.74 5.88
C GLY A 79 8.03 3.75 6.11
N PRO A 80 7.24 3.94 7.18
CA PRO A 80 6.11 3.07 7.52
C PRO A 80 4.93 3.22 6.55
N LEU A 81 4.11 2.18 6.47
CA LEU A 81 2.83 2.19 5.75
C LEU A 81 1.67 2.43 6.71
N ILE A 82 1.08 3.62 6.66
CA ILE A 82 0.04 4.02 7.64
C ILE A 82 -1.31 4.12 6.94
N PRO A 83 -2.30 3.30 7.30
CA PRO A 83 -3.67 3.47 6.80
C PRO A 83 -4.45 4.47 7.68
N PRO A 84 -5.42 5.22 7.13
CA PRO A 84 -6.23 6.18 7.89
C PRO A 84 -7.39 5.50 8.66
N ILE A 85 -7.10 4.38 9.32
CA ILE A 85 -8.05 3.59 10.12
C ILE A 85 -7.34 3.08 11.38
N PHE A 86 -8.11 2.68 12.39
CA PHE A 86 -7.59 2.20 13.65
C PHE A 86 -8.06 0.77 13.99
N GLY A 87 -7.30 0.07 14.82
CA GLY A 87 -7.63 -1.24 15.38
C GLY A 87 -7.45 -2.43 14.44
N ALA A 88 -8.25 -3.47 14.67
CA ALA A 88 -8.16 -4.77 13.99
C ALA A 88 -8.37 -4.69 12.47
N ASP A 89 -9.09 -3.66 11.99
CA ASP A 89 -9.31 -3.43 10.56
C ASP A 89 -8.03 -3.06 9.82
N ALA A 90 -7.00 -2.56 10.52
CA ALA A 90 -5.68 -2.33 9.95
C ALA A 90 -4.83 -3.60 9.91
N GLU A 91 -4.99 -4.49 10.90
CA GLU A 91 -4.20 -5.72 10.98
C GLU A 91 -4.44 -6.63 9.77
N ILE A 92 -5.70 -6.77 9.34
CA ILE A 92 -6.05 -7.57 8.16
C ILE A 92 -5.37 -7.07 6.87
N MET A 93 -4.96 -5.79 6.80
CA MET A 93 -4.37 -5.20 5.60
C MET A 93 -2.96 -5.72 5.26
N GLU A 94 -2.30 -6.40 6.20
CA GLU A 94 -0.97 -7.02 6.03
C GLU A 94 -0.93 -8.44 6.61
N ARG A 95 -2.08 -9.13 6.61
CA ARG A 95 -2.22 -10.55 7.00
C ARG A 95 -2.61 -11.40 5.80
N PRO A 96 -1.66 -11.69 4.89
CA PRO A 96 -1.94 -12.45 3.67
C PRO A 96 -2.46 -13.87 3.93
N ASP A 97 -2.15 -14.44 5.10
CA ASP A 97 -2.71 -15.71 5.57
C ASP A 97 -4.24 -15.68 5.72
N LEU A 98 -4.82 -14.50 5.98
CA LEU A 98 -6.27 -14.30 6.10
C LEU A 98 -6.94 -13.87 4.78
N TRP A 99 -6.17 -13.59 3.72
CA TRP A 99 -6.71 -13.08 2.45
C TRP A 99 -7.34 -14.15 1.57
N LEU A 100 -7.13 -15.45 1.84
CA LEU A 100 -7.66 -16.53 1.02
C LEU A 100 -9.19 -16.55 0.93
N THR A 101 -9.87 -15.96 1.91
CA THR A 101 -11.34 -15.83 1.94
C THR A 101 -11.83 -14.49 1.38
N LYS A 102 -10.92 -13.59 1.00
CA LYS A 102 -11.21 -12.25 0.50
C LYS A 102 -11.24 -12.24 -1.02
N ASN A 103 -12.09 -11.37 -1.56
CA ASN A 103 -12.12 -11.14 -3.00
C ASN A 103 -10.99 -10.18 -3.43
N MET A 104 -10.74 -10.12 -4.74
CA MET A 104 -9.66 -9.28 -5.28
C MET A 104 -9.85 -7.79 -4.97
N ASP A 105 -11.08 -7.26 -4.96
CA ASP A 105 -11.32 -5.86 -4.66
C ASP A 105 -11.04 -5.52 -3.19
N GLU A 106 -11.32 -6.44 -2.27
CA GLU A 106 -10.96 -6.29 -0.86
C GLU A 106 -9.44 -6.24 -0.68
N ILE A 107 -8.71 -7.17 -1.29
CA ILE A 107 -7.24 -7.21 -1.22
C ILE A 107 -6.65 -5.92 -1.83
N LEU A 108 -7.13 -5.51 -3.01
CA LEU A 108 -6.70 -4.26 -3.63
C LEU A 108 -7.02 -3.05 -2.74
N SER A 109 -8.19 -3.03 -2.09
CA SER A 109 -8.58 -1.98 -1.16
C SER A 109 -7.62 -1.91 0.04
N PHE A 110 -7.21 -3.04 0.62
CA PHE A 110 -6.21 -3.05 1.69
C PHE A 110 -4.91 -2.38 1.24
N ARG A 111 -4.38 -2.80 0.08
CA ARG A 111 -3.14 -2.26 -0.48
C ARG A 111 -3.23 -0.77 -0.82
N PHE A 112 -4.36 -0.34 -1.37
CA PHE A 112 -4.58 1.02 -1.82
C PHE A 112 -4.91 1.99 -0.67
N ASN A 113 -5.31 1.51 0.49
CA ASN A 113 -5.53 2.36 1.67
C ASN A 113 -4.32 2.46 2.60
N LEU A 114 -3.24 1.72 2.33
CA LEU A 114 -1.95 1.91 2.99
C LEU A 114 -1.19 3.10 2.39
N VAL A 115 -1.08 4.19 3.15
CA VAL A 115 -0.34 5.38 2.72
C VAL A 115 1.16 5.11 2.87
N ARG A 116 1.86 5.11 1.74
CA ARG A 116 3.30 4.98 1.68
C ARG A 116 3.99 6.29 2.05
N THR A 117 4.33 6.41 3.32
CA THR A 117 5.21 7.48 3.81
C THR A 117 6.66 7.16 3.48
N LYS A 118 7.46 8.18 3.18
CA LYS A 118 8.86 7.98 2.77
C LYS A 118 9.76 9.16 3.07
N LYS A 119 10.97 8.87 3.51
CA LYS A 119 12.07 9.81 3.72
C LYS A 119 13.36 9.25 3.12
N PRO A 120 14.24 10.07 2.54
CA PRO A 120 15.57 9.61 2.15
C PRO A 120 16.37 9.23 3.40
N VAL A 121 16.85 8.00 3.45
CA VAL A 121 17.66 7.45 4.55
C VAL A 121 18.91 6.80 3.94
N PRO A 122 20.12 7.18 4.39
CA PRO A 122 21.34 6.52 3.94
C PRO A 122 21.42 5.14 4.62
N VAL A 123 21.84 4.10 3.88
CA VAL A 123 21.82 2.71 4.36
C VAL A 123 22.75 2.46 5.56
N ASP A 124 23.80 3.25 5.70
CA ASP A 124 24.75 3.23 6.82
C ASP A 124 24.12 3.70 8.14
N ALA A 125 23.06 4.51 8.10
CA ALA A 125 22.31 4.92 9.29
C ALA A 125 21.64 3.74 10.02
N ALA A 126 21.54 2.55 9.40
CA ALA A 126 21.05 1.36 10.10
C ALA A 126 21.93 0.93 11.28
N VAL A 127 23.21 1.34 11.31
CA VAL A 127 24.16 1.03 12.40
C VAL A 127 23.86 1.85 13.66
N ASP A 128 23.55 3.13 13.49
CA ASP A 128 23.13 4.05 14.56
C ASP A 128 21.84 4.76 14.11
N PRO A 129 20.69 4.08 14.24
CA PRO A 129 19.46 4.53 13.63
C PRO A 129 18.96 5.83 14.29
N PRO A 130 18.65 6.88 13.52
CA PRO A 130 17.94 8.03 14.07
C PRO A 130 16.55 7.61 14.54
N ARG A 131 15.93 8.40 15.42
CA ARG A 131 14.61 8.12 16.02
C ARG A 131 13.57 7.59 15.03
N LEU A 132 13.43 8.22 13.86
CA LEU A 132 12.47 7.78 12.83
C LEU A 132 12.73 6.35 12.36
N LEU A 133 14.00 5.98 12.15
CA LEU A 133 14.38 4.63 11.73
C LEU A 133 14.20 3.63 12.88
N GLN A 134 14.50 4.02 14.12
CA GLN A 134 14.24 3.21 15.32
C GLN A 134 12.75 2.89 15.46
N GLU A 135 11.88 3.90 15.40
CA GLU A 135 10.43 3.67 15.49
C GLU A 135 9.91 2.85 14.30
N THR A 136 10.40 3.11 13.09
CA THR A 136 10.04 2.29 11.92
C THR A 136 10.48 0.82 12.09
N GLN A 137 11.65 0.60 12.71
CA GLN A 137 12.13 -0.74 13.05
C GLN A 137 11.24 -1.38 14.11
N THR A 138 10.90 -0.68 15.20
CA THR A 138 10.00 -1.18 16.24
C THR A 138 8.64 -1.58 15.67
N LEU A 139 8.08 -0.79 14.75
CA LEU A 139 6.86 -1.15 14.03
C LEU A 139 7.03 -2.46 13.26
N ALA A 140 8.14 -2.61 12.52
CA ALA A 140 8.40 -3.82 11.72
C ALA A 140 8.60 -5.07 12.58
N LEU A 141 9.04 -4.92 13.83
CA LEU A 141 9.21 -6.01 14.80
C LEU A 141 7.91 -6.36 15.53
N SER A 142 6.88 -5.50 15.45
CA SER A 142 5.58 -5.75 16.07
C SER A 142 4.86 -6.93 15.41
N ASP A 143 4.14 -7.71 16.22
CA ASP A 143 3.28 -8.80 15.73
C ASP A 143 1.83 -8.38 15.48
N SER A 144 1.47 -7.14 15.84
CA SER A 144 0.13 -6.57 15.68
C SER A 144 0.20 -5.16 15.11
N ALA A 145 -0.93 -4.68 14.59
CA ALA A 145 -1.06 -3.27 14.22
C ALA A 145 -0.85 -2.36 15.45
N THR A 146 -0.16 -1.24 15.25
CA THR A 146 0.18 -0.28 16.31
C THR A 146 -0.26 1.11 15.90
N ASP A 147 -0.92 1.82 16.81
CA ASP A 147 -1.36 3.19 16.59
C ASP A 147 -0.16 4.10 16.34
N SER A 148 -0.31 4.97 15.35
CA SER A 148 0.80 5.78 14.87
C SER A 148 0.32 7.10 14.28
N GLU A 149 1.18 8.09 14.41
CA GLU A 149 0.98 9.42 13.86
C GLU A 149 2.17 9.81 12.97
N ALA A 150 1.86 10.51 11.88
CA ALA A 150 2.85 11.01 10.95
C ALA A 150 2.51 12.44 10.53
N THR A 151 3.54 13.29 10.52
CA THR A 151 3.50 14.61 9.89
C THR A 151 4.12 14.50 8.50
N LEU A 152 3.37 14.91 7.49
CA LEU A 152 3.74 14.82 6.09
C LEU A 152 4.22 16.17 5.55
N LEU A 153 5.22 16.17 4.68
CA LEU A 153 5.64 17.41 3.99
C LEU A 153 4.65 17.84 2.89
N LYS A 154 3.87 16.89 2.36
CA LYS A 154 2.85 17.11 1.33
C LYS A 154 1.71 16.12 1.50
N ARG A 155 0.52 16.50 1.06
CA ARG A 155 -0.64 15.59 1.03
C ARG A 155 -0.35 14.33 0.22
N PRO A 156 -0.85 13.15 0.65
CA PRO A 156 -0.74 11.92 -0.12
C PRO A 156 -1.34 12.11 -1.51
N GLN A 157 -0.59 11.69 -2.52
CA GLN A 157 -1.05 11.71 -3.90
C GLN A 157 -1.32 10.28 -4.36
N PHE A 158 -2.35 10.12 -5.20
CA PHE A 158 -2.60 8.85 -5.87
C PHE A 158 -1.37 8.45 -6.69
N SER A 159 -0.78 7.32 -6.34
CA SER A 159 0.21 6.66 -7.17
C SER A 159 -0.16 5.20 -7.23
N CYS A 160 -0.47 4.69 -8.42
CA CYS A 160 -0.69 3.27 -8.63
C CYS A 160 0.38 2.79 -9.60
N VAL A 161 1.30 1.98 -9.08
CA VAL A 161 2.28 1.25 -9.88
C VAL A 161 1.84 -0.20 -9.85
N LEU A 162 1.46 -0.71 -11.00
CA LEU A 162 1.18 -2.13 -11.18
C LEU A 162 2.41 -2.78 -11.79
N SER A 163 2.89 -3.82 -11.14
CA SER A 163 4.01 -4.64 -11.57
C SER A 163 3.64 -6.12 -11.46
N ASP A 164 4.34 -6.96 -12.19
CA ASP A 164 4.32 -8.41 -12.00
C ASP A 164 5.21 -8.86 -10.83
N THR A 165 6.19 -8.03 -10.46
CA THR A 165 7.15 -8.32 -9.38
C THR A 165 6.78 -7.74 -8.02
N THR A 166 5.93 -6.72 -7.98
CA THR A 166 5.60 -6.00 -6.74
C THR A 166 4.09 -5.91 -6.56
N LEU A 167 3.65 -6.02 -5.31
CA LEU A 167 2.26 -5.77 -4.95
C LEU A 167 1.85 -4.34 -5.34
N PRO A 168 0.56 -4.11 -5.64
CA PRO A 168 0.03 -2.78 -5.80
C PRO A 168 0.38 -1.92 -4.58
N VAL A 169 0.81 -0.70 -4.87
CA VAL A 169 1.20 0.30 -3.87
C VAL A 169 0.12 1.37 -3.75
N GLY A 170 -0.13 1.81 -2.52
CA GLY A 170 -1.07 2.87 -2.23
C GLY A 170 -0.53 4.29 -2.51
N PRO A 171 -1.31 5.31 -2.13
CA PRO A 171 -0.93 6.71 -2.18
C PRO A 171 0.40 6.95 -1.47
N SER A 172 1.15 7.96 -1.90
CA SER A 172 2.46 8.24 -1.32
C SER A 172 2.61 9.69 -0.91
N ALA A 173 3.30 9.90 0.22
CA ALA A 173 3.62 11.20 0.76
C ALA A 173 5.05 11.25 1.32
N PRO A 174 5.78 12.35 1.14
CA PRO A 174 7.05 12.58 1.84
C PRO A 174 6.80 12.77 3.34
N LEU A 175 7.60 12.08 4.16
CA LEU A 175 7.48 12.03 5.61
C LEU A 175 8.41 13.05 6.28
N GLU A 176 7.89 13.81 7.24
CA GLU A 176 8.66 14.72 8.09
C GLU A 176 9.02 14.05 9.42
N LEU A 177 7.98 13.64 10.15
CA LEU A 177 8.02 13.03 11.46
C LEU A 177 7.09 11.81 11.49
N PHE A 178 7.51 10.78 12.20
CA PHE A 178 6.71 9.62 12.55
C PHE A 178 6.82 9.43 14.07
N VAL A 179 5.72 9.02 14.68
CA VAL A 179 5.60 8.70 16.11
C VAL A 179 4.75 7.44 16.24
N LEU A 180 5.29 6.40 16.86
CA LEU A 180 4.50 5.28 17.34
C LEU A 180 3.87 5.59 18.69
N ASP A 181 2.66 5.10 18.92
CA ASP A 181 2.05 5.07 20.24
C ASP A 181 2.77 4.04 21.15
N ASP A 182 2.64 4.21 22.46
CA ASP A 182 3.54 3.62 23.47
C ASP A 182 3.42 2.08 23.67
N ASN A 183 2.60 1.38 22.87
CA ASN A 183 2.35 -0.05 23.07
C ASN A 183 2.52 -0.93 21.80
N PRO A 184 3.69 -0.91 21.14
CA PRO A 184 4.01 -1.89 20.09
C PRO A 184 4.20 -3.27 20.70
N ARG A 185 3.56 -4.29 20.12
CA ARG A 185 3.62 -5.66 20.63
C ARG A 185 4.75 -6.43 19.97
N VAL A 186 5.96 -6.27 20.50
CA VAL A 186 7.13 -7.03 20.04
C VAL A 186 7.23 -8.36 20.80
N PRO A 187 7.28 -9.53 20.12
CA PRO A 187 7.48 -10.80 20.79
C PRO A 187 8.81 -10.84 21.55
N ARG A 188 8.82 -11.32 22.79
CA ARG A 188 10.02 -11.36 23.66
C ARG A 188 11.25 -12.02 23.03
N ILE A 189 11.02 -13.06 22.21
CA ILE A 189 12.12 -13.76 21.52
C ILE A 189 12.76 -12.84 20.47
N VAL A 190 11.94 -12.09 19.74
CA VAL A 190 12.40 -11.14 18.72
C VAL A 190 13.17 -10.01 19.38
N ASP A 191 12.56 -9.38 20.40
CA ASP A 191 13.17 -8.27 21.14
C ASP A 191 14.54 -8.65 21.73
N ARG A 192 14.64 -9.84 22.34
CA ARG A 192 15.90 -10.36 22.85
C ARG A 192 16.97 -10.46 21.76
N ILE A 193 16.64 -11.04 20.60
CA ILE A 193 17.61 -11.23 19.52
C ILE A 193 18.03 -9.88 18.92
N THR A 194 17.11 -8.92 18.81
CA THR A 194 17.40 -7.61 18.22
C THR A 194 18.18 -6.69 19.16
N SER A 195 17.95 -6.78 20.47
CA SER A 195 18.56 -5.91 21.48
C SER A 195 19.90 -6.42 22.01
N ASP A 196 20.19 -7.72 21.84
CA ASP A 196 21.43 -8.36 22.32
C ASP A 196 22.61 -8.27 21.30
N THR A 197 22.50 -7.45 20.24
CA THR A 197 23.55 -7.26 19.22
C THR A 197 24.19 -5.88 19.33
#